data_AF-A0A452DXQ8-F1
#
_entry.id   AF-A0A452DXQ8-F1
#
_cell.length_a   1.000
_cell.length_b   1.000
_cell.length_c   1.000
_cell.angle_alpha   90.00
_cell.angle_beta   90.00
_cell.angle_gamma   90.00
#
_symmetry.space_group_name_H-M   'P 1'
#
loop_
_entity.id
_entity.type
_entity.pdbx_description
1 polymer ?
#
loop_
_entity_poly.entity_id
_entity_poly.type
_entity_poly.pdbx_seq_one_letter_code
_entity_poly.pdbx_strand_id
1 'polypeptide(L)'
;MLARGYPGARAIGPARAPAQVSVILPVHDAEPWLDECLGSVLQQDFEGSMELSIFNDASKDKSMTIIEKWKKKLEDSGILVVIGGHDSPSPRGVGYSKNQAVAQSSGSHLCFLDADDVMMPQRVRLQHEAALRHPKSIIGCQVTREPPNSTERYTRWINQLAPDQLLTQVFTSNGPTVIMPTWFCSRAWFAHVGPFDEGGRGVPEDLLFFYEHLRKGGGVVRVDQSLLLYRYHPGAATHSVLETTIWAHRVCFLEEQALPHWATFTIWNAGRQGRRLYRSLTTGSQRKVAAFCDVDENKIRKGFYCYEDSQERPKPRIPVLHFRAARPPFVICVKLDLTGGVFEDNLRSLNLQEGRDFLHFS
;
A
#
# COMPACT_ATOMS: atom_id res chain seq x y z
N MET A 1 -40.69 -17.08 1.18
CA MET A 1 -40.86 -15.75 0.54
C MET A 1 -39.50 -15.38 -0.07
N LEU A 2 -39.36 -15.74 -1.35
CA LEU A 2 -38.38 -15.34 -2.38
C LEU A 2 -36.92 -15.04 -1.99
N ALA A 3 -36.07 -16.06 -2.17
CA ALA A 3 -34.65 -15.88 -2.49
C ALA A 3 -34.51 -15.20 -3.87
N ARG A 4 -33.78 -14.08 -3.94
CA ARG A 4 -33.47 -13.43 -5.21
C ARG A 4 -32.28 -14.14 -5.86
N GLY A 5 -32.56 -14.87 -6.93
CA GLY A 5 -31.56 -15.52 -7.77
C GLY A 5 -30.72 -14.53 -8.56
N TYR A 6 -29.44 -14.86 -8.69
CA TYR A 6 -28.51 -14.22 -9.61
C TYR A 6 -28.95 -14.47 -11.06
N PRO A 7 -29.01 -13.45 -11.94
CA PRO A 7 -29.40 -13.65 -13.33
C PRO A 7 -28.25 -14.27 -14.15
N GLY A 8 -28.52 -15.48 -14.66
CA GLY A 8 -28.13 -16.01 -15.97
C GLY A 8 -26.69 -15.81 -16.45
N ALA A 9 -25.86 -16.84 -16.27
CA ALA A 9 -24.63 -17.01 -17.04
C ALA A 9 -24.96 -17.09 -18.55
N ARG A 10 -24.46 -16.14 -19.34
CA ARG A 10 -24.42 -16.25 -20.80
C ARG A 10 -23.47 -17.38 -21.20
N ALA A 11 -23.86 -18.17 -22.20
CA ALA A 11 -23.07 -19.27 -22.74
C ALA A 11 -21.67 -18.79 -23.15
N ILE A 12 -20.65 -19.31 -22.47
CA ILE A 12 -19.24 -19.06 -22.76
C ILE A 12 -18.86 -20.01 -23.91
N GLY A 13 -18.20 -19.48 -24.94
CA GLY A 13 -17.62 -20.26 -26.04
C GLY A 13 -16.62 -21.33 -25.55
N PRO A 14 -15.97 -22.08 -26.46
CA PRO A 14 -15.11 -23.20 -26.08
C PRO A 14 -14.09 -22.78 -25.01
N ALA A 15 -14.03 -23.55 -23.92
CA ALA A 15 -13.19 -23.27 -22.77
C ALA A 15 -11.72 -23.18 -23.20
N ARG A 16 -11.23 -21.94 -23.34
CA ARG A 16 -9.83 -21.64 -23.63
C ARG A 16 -9.00 -21.82 -22.36
N ALA A 17 -7.75 -22.26 -22.52
CA ALA A 17 -6.83 -22.35 -21.40
C ALA A 17 -6.68 -20.96 -20.74
N PRO A 18 -6.77 -20.86 -19.40
CA PRO A 18 -6.66 -19.59 -18.71
C PRO A 18 -5.28 -18.96 -18.94
N ALA A 19 -5.22 -17.63 -19.00
CA ALA A 19 -3.95 -16.91 -19.09
C ALA A 19 -3.06 -17.22 -17.87
N GLN A 20 -1.75 -17.06 -18.00
CA GLN A 20 -0.87 -17.15 -16.82
C GLN A 20 -0.99 -15.87 -15.99
N VAL A 21 -1.01 -14.71 -16.65
CA VAL A 21 -1.06 -13.39 -16.00
C VAL A 21 -2.20 -12.54 -16.58
N SER A 22 -3.01 -11.96 -15.69
CA SER A 22 -3.93 -10.87 -16.02
C SER A 22 -3.33 -9.54 -15.59
N VAL A 23 -3.11 -8.63 -16.54
CA VAL A 23 -2.85 -7.22 -16.22
C VAL A 23 -4.19 -6.55 -15.89
N ILE A 24 -4.29 -6.00 -14.68
CA ILE A 24 -5.51 -5.40 -14.13
C ILE A 24 -5.40 -3.88 -14.25
N LEU A 25 -6.23 -3.29 -15.12
CA LEU A 25 -6.15 -1.87 -15.49
C LEU A 25 -7.49 -1.14 -15.22
N PRO A 26 -7.67 -0.52 -14.04
CA PRO A 26 -8.76 0.42 -13.82
C PRO A 26 -8.52 1.72 -14.61
N VAL A 27 -9.56 2.27 -15.24
CA VAL A 27 -9.46 3.50 -16.05
C VAL A 27 -10.58 4.47 -15.69
N HIS A 28 -10.22 5.71 -15.38
CA HIS A 28 -11.14 6.85 -15.30
C HIS A 28 -10.40 8.11 -15.76
N ASP A 29 -10.87 8.73 -16.84
CA ASP A 29 -10.33 9.99 -17.39
C ASP A 29 -8.80 10.00 -17.56
N ALA A 30 -8.28 9.02 -18.30
CA ALA A 30 -6.85 8.78 -18.50
C ALA A 30 -6.34 9.06 -19.93
N GLU A 31 -7.10 9.81 -20.75
CA GLU A 31 -6.73 10.18 -22.13
C GLU A 31 -5.26 10.63 -22.29
N PRO A 32 -4.67 11.45 -21.39
CA PRO A 32 -3.30 11.92 -21.55
C PRO A 32 -2.21 10.84 -21.46
N TRP A 33 -2.48 9.71 -20.81
CA TRP A 33 -1.46 8.73 -20.44
C TRP A 33 -1.65 7.35 -21.07
N LEU A 34 -2.86 7.08 -21.57
CA LEU A 34 -3.28 5.73 -21.92
C LEU A 34 -2.50 5.13 -23.10
N ASP A 35 -2.07 5.94 -24.07
CA ASP A 35 -1.23 5.48 -25.19
C ASP A 35 0.12 4.92 -24.69
N GLU A 36 0.78 5.58 -23.74
CA GLU A 36 2.04 5.10 -23.16
C GLU A 36 1.82 3.90 -22.24
N CYS A 37 0.78 3.95 -21.41
CA CYS A 37 0.40 2.86 -20.50
C CYS A 37 0.16 1.56 -21.28
N LEU A 38 -0.70 1.59 -22.30
CA LEU A 38 -1.02 0.42 -23.13
C LEU A 38 0.15 -0.02 -24.02
N GLY A 39 0.96 0.93 -24.50
CA GLY A 39 2.22 0.63 -25.17
C GLY A 39 3.18 -0.18 -24.30
N SER A 40 3.22 0.12 -22.99
CA SER A 40 4.07 -0.60 -22.03
C SER A 40 3.62 -2.04 -21.76
N VAL A 41 2.31 -2.31 -21.86
CA VAL A 41 1.76 -3.67 -21.79
C VAL A 41 2.19 -4.49 -23.01
N LEU A 42 2.15 -3.89 -24.20
CA LEU A 42 2.56 -4.54 -25.44
C LEU A 42 4.06 -4.88 -25.46
N GLN A 43 4.88 -4.11 -24.75
CA GLN A 43 6.35 -4.26 -24.73
C GLN A 43 6.87 -5.27 -23.71
N GLN A 44 6.00 -6.01 -23.01
CA GLN A 44 6.46 -6.98 -22.01
C GLN A 44 7.23 -8.14 -22.65
N ASP A 45 8.35 -8.54 -22.03
CA ASP A 45 9.24 -9.62 -22.48
C ASP A 45 8.84 -11.02 -21.97
N PHE A 46 7.62 -11.14 -21.45
CA PHE A 46 7.13 -12.37 -20.84
C PHE A 46 6.71 -13.40 -21.90
N GLU A 47 7.30 -14.59 -21.85
CA GLU A 47 7.05 -15.67 -22.80
C GLU A 47 5.76 -16.46 -22.53
N GLY A 48 5.15 -16.28 -21.35
CA GLY A 48 3.88 -16.92 -20.99
C GLY A 48 2.65 -16.19 -21.55
N SER A 49 1.47 -16.79 -21.39
CA SER A 49 0.23 -16.17 -21.85
C SER A 49 -0.22 -15.02 -20.95
N MET A 50 -0.49 -13.87 -21.57
CA MET A 50 -1.00 -12.67 -20.91
C MET A 50 -2.36 -12.28 -21.47
N GLU A 51 -3.17 -11.69 -20.60
CA GLU A 51 -4.34 -10.91 -20.98
C GLU A 51 -4.31 -9.55 -20.28
N LEU A 52 -4.96 -8.57 -20.87
CA LEU A 52 -5.22 -7.26 -20.30
C LEU A 52 -6.70 -7.14 -19.98
N SER A 53 -7.01 -6.90 -18.72
CA SER A 53 -8.37 -6.68 -18.23
C SER A 53 -8.55 -5.22 -17.86
N ILE A 54 -9.28 -4.50 -18.69
CA ILE A 54 -9.55 -3.07 -18.56
C ILE A 54 -10.95 -2.88 -18.00
N PHE A 55 -11.09 -2.04 -16.97
CA PHE A 55 -12.40 -1.61 -16.49
C PHE A 55 -12.51 -0.08 -16.53
N ASN A 56 -13.38 0.42 -17.41
CA ASN A 56 -13.64 1.85 -17.57
C ASN A 56 -14.74 2.31 -16.60
N ASP A 57 -14.36 3.05 -15.56
CA ASP A 57 -15.21 3.54 -14.48
C ASP A 57 -15.81 4.91 -14.83
N ALA A 58 -16.64 4.92 -15.89
CA ALA A 58 -17.35 6.11 -16.36
C ALA A 58 -16.45 7.30 -16.75
N SER A 59 -15.41 7.06 -17.55
CA SER A 59 -14.64 8.14 -18.19
C SER A 59 -15.53 9.02 -19.07
N LYS A 60 -15.26 10.33 -19.06
CA LYS A 60 -15.92 11.38 -19.85
C LYS A 60 -15.03 11.93 -20.96
N ASP A 61 -13.74 11.65 -20.90
CA ASP A 61 -12.78 11.98 -21.94
C ASP A 61 -12.72 10.92 -23.06
N LYS A 62 -11.68 10.94 -23.91
CA LYS A 62 -11.54 9.97 -25.00
C LYS A 62 -10.92 8.63 -24.60
N SER A 63 -10.80 8.31 -23.31
CA SER A 63 -10.18 7.06 -22.84
C SER A 63 -10.77 5.82 -23.53
N MET A 64 -12.10 5.70 -23.61
CA MET A 64 -12.75 4.55 -24.26
C MET A 64 -12.37 4.41 -25.74
N THR A 65 -12.28 5.54 -26.47
CA THR A 65 -11.86 5.55 -27.87
C THR A 65 -10.42 5.06 -28.04
N ILE A 66 -9.52 5.43 -27.12
CA ILE A 66 -8.13 4.98 -27.12
C ILE A 66 -8.05 3.48 -26.79
N ILE A 67 -8.84 3.01 -25.79
CA ILE A 67 -8.93 1.59 -25.42
C ILE A 67 -9.32 0.72 -26.62
N GLU A 68 -10.37 1.09 -27.35
CA GLU A 68 -10.85 0.31 -28.51
C GLU A 68 -9.80 0.25 -29.63
N LYS A 69 -9.07 1.35 -29.85
CA LYS A 69 -7.97 1.40 -30.83
C LYS A 69 -6.82 0.46 -30.43
N TRP A 70 -6.46 0.42 -29.14
CA TRP A 70 -5.36 -0.40 -28.63
C TRP A 70 -5.73 -1.87 -28.49
N LYS A 71 -6.98 -2.19 -28.20
CA LYS A 71 -7.48 -3.55 -28.15
C LYS A 71 -7.05 -4.35 -29.39
N LYS A 72 -7.29 -3.79 -30.58
CA LYS A 72 -6.89 -4.44 -31.84
C LYS A 72 -5.38 -4.70 -31.90
N LYS A 73 -4.54 -3.70 -31.56
CA LYS A 73 -3.08 -3.83 -31.60
C LYS A 73 -2.55 -4.91 -30.63
N LEU A 74 -3.12 -4.96 -29.43
CA LEU A 74 -2.76 -5.93 -28.40
C LEU A 74 -3.18 -7.35 -28.81
N GLU A 75 -4.42 -7.50 -29.31
CA GLU A 75 -4.93 -8.79 -29.79
C GLU A 75 -4.17 -9.30 -31.02
N ASP A 76 -3.80 -8.42 -31.96
CA ASP A 76 -2.94 -8.74 -33.10
C ASP A 76 -1.54 -9.23 -32.65
N SER A 77 -1.11 -8.85 -31.45
CA SER A 77 0.16 -9.27 -30.84
C SER A 77 0.00 -10.45 -29.86
N GLY A 78 -1.18 -11.06 -29.79
CA GLY A 78 -1.46 -12.24 -28.96
C GLY A 78 -1.88 -11.93 -27.52
N ILE A 79 -2.04 -10.67 -27.13
CA ILE A 79 -2.54 -10.27 -25.80
C ILE A 79 -4.06 -10.11 -25.87
N LEU A 80 -4.80 -11.01 -25.21
CA LEU A 80 -6.26 -10.89 -25.14
C LEU A 80 -6.66 -9.65 -24.35
N VAL A 81 -7.66 -8.90 -24.83
CA VAL A 81 -8.17 -7.72 -24.13
C VAL A 81 -9.63 -7.88 -23.76
N VAL A 82 -9.92 -7.85 -22.45
CA VAL A 82 -11.28 -7.81 -21.91
C VAL A 82 -11.56 -6.38 -21.45
N ILE A 83 -12.65 -5.80 -21.94
CA ILE A 83 -13.07 -4.45 -21.59
C ILE A 83 -14.41 -4.54 -20.86
N GLY A 84 -14.46 -3.98 -19.66
CA GLY A 84 -15.66 -3.81 -18.86
C GLY A 84 -15.95 -2.34 -18.57
N GLY A 85 -17.15 -2.09 -18.07
CA GLY A 85 -17.60 -0.78 -17.62
C GLY A 85 -19.00 -0.87 -17.02
N HIS A 86 -19.61 0.27 -16.76
CA HIS A 86 -20.99 0.35 -16.29
C HIS A 86 -21.71 1.61 -16.78
N ASP A 87 -23.04 1.61 -16.69
CA ASP A 87 -23.88 2.71 -17.17
C ASP A 87 -24.05 3.86 -16.15
N SER A 88 -23.42 3.78 -14.97
CA SER A 88 -23.45 4.90 -14.00
C SER A 88 -22.73 6.12 -14.57
N PRO A 89 -23.28 7.34 -14.42
CA PRO A 89 -22.70 8.57 -14.97
C PRO A 89 -21.49 9.10 -14.19
N SER A 90 -21.17 8.48 -13.05
CA SER A 90 -20.05 8.83 -12.19
C SER A 90 -19.22 7.60 -11.84
N PRO A 91 -17.90 7.76 -11.63
CA PRO A 91 -17.04 6.69 -11.18
C PRO A 91 -17.48 6.16 -9.81
N ARG A 92 -17.30 4.85 -9.59
CA ARG A 92 -17.53 4.19 -8.29
C ARG A 92 -16.24 4.06 -7.47
N GLY A 93 -15.10 4.37 -8.06
CA GLY A 93 -13.81 4.45 -7.38
C GLY A 93 -12.84 3.34 -7.79
N VAL A 94 -11.58 3.53 -7.40
CA VAL A 94 -10.46 2.70 -7.83
C VAL A 94 -10.60 1.25 -7.33
N GLY A 95 -11.02 1.04 -6.08
CA GLY A 95 -11.23 -0.31 -5.52
C GLY A 95 -12.31 -1.10 -6.26
N TYR A 96 -13.46 -0.47 -6.54
CA TYR A 96 -14.51 -1.07 -7.37
C TYR A 96 -13.96 -1.46 -8.75
N SER A 97 -13.28 -0.54 -9.41
CA SER A 97 -12.73 -0.75 -10.75
C SER A 97 -11.73 -1.91 -10.81
N LYS A 98 -10.82 -1.98 -9.82
CA LYS A 98 -9.87 -3.10 -9.68
C LYS A 98 -10.60 -4.42 -9.46
N ASN A 99 -11.61 -4.46 -8.59
CA ASN A 99 -12.38 -5.67 -8.35
C ASN A 99 -13.12 -6.17 -9.60
N GLN A 100 -13.74 -5.27 -10.36
CA GLN A 100 -14.42 -5.64 -11.60
C GLN A 100 -13.43 -6.14 -12.66
N ALA A 101 -12.28 -5.48 -12.82
CA ALA A 101 -11.22 -5.92 -13.72
C ALA A 101 -10.66 -7.29 -13.30
N VAL A 102 -10.50 -7.57 -12.00
CA VAL A 102 -10.11 -8.90 -11.50
C VAL A 102 -11.20 -9.92 -11.80
N ALA A 103 -12.48 -9.61 -11.55
CA ALA A 103 -13.60 -10.54 -11.71
C ALA A 103 -13.83 -10.99 -13.16
N GLN A 104 -13.63 -10.10 -14.14
CA GLN A 104 -13.78 -10.43 -15.57
C GLN A 104 -12.54 -11.10 -16.19
N SER A 105 -11.42 -11.17 -15.45
CA SER A 105 -10.15 -11.73 -15.89
C SER A 105 -10.00 -13.20 -15.51
N SER A 106 -9.19 -13.96 -16.25
CA SER A 106 -9.02 -15.41 -16.14
C SER A 106 -7.64 -15.86 -15.64
N GLY A 107 -6.65 -14.97 -15.66
CA GLY A 107 -5.24 -15.32 -15.46
C GLY A 107 -4.89 -15.80 -14.05
N SER A 108 -4.03 -16.81 -13.92
CA SER A 108 -3.68 -17.40 -12.60
C SER A 108 -2.98 -16.44 -11.62
N HIS A 109 -2.33 -15.41 -12.16
CA HIS A 109 -1.69 -14.32 -11.42
C HIS A 109 -2.25 -12.97 -11.85
N LEU A 110 -2.23 -12.01 -10.95
CA LEU A 110 -2.70 -10.65 -11.14
C LEU A 110 -1.50 -9.71 -11.13
N CYS A 111 -1.39 -8.86 -12.16
CA CYS A 111 -0.42 -7.77 -12.25
C CYS A 111 -1.19 -6.46 -12.29
N PHE A 112 -1.11 -5.65 -11.23
CA PHE A 112 -1.82 -4.37 -11.19
C PHE A 112 -1.08 -3.29 -11.99
N LEU A 113 -1.82 -2.40 -12.62
CA LEU A 113 -1.30 -1.27 -13.38
C LEU A 113 -2.31 -0.13 -13.31
N ASP A 114 -1.86 1.08 -12.95
CA ASP A 114 -2.70 2.27 -13.04
C ASP A 114 -2.52 2.93 -14.42
N ALA A 115 -3.58 3.56 -14.93
CA ALA A 115 -3.69 4.05 -16.31
C ALA A 115 -2.75 5.22 -16.65
N ASP A 116 -2.16 5.83 -15.64
CA ASP A 116 -1.20 6.92 -15.67
C ASP A 116 0.26 6.46 -15.54
N ASP A 117 0.52 5.16 -15.40
CA ASP A 117 1.86 4.59 -15.20
C ASP A 117 2.37 3.77 -16.42
N VAL A 118 3.68 3.50 -16.44
CA VAL A 118 4.36 2.76 -17.52
C VAL A 118 5.17 1.60 -16.95
N MET A 119 4.92 0.38 -17.44
CA MET A 119 5.68 -0.81 -17.05
C MET A 119 6.99 -0.91 -17.83
N MET A 120 8.07 -1.34 -17.16
CA MET A 120 9.29 -1.73 -17.86
C MET A 120 9.12 -3.11 -18.53
N PRO A 121 9.78 -3.39 -19.67
CA PRO A 121 9.59 -4.64 -20.43
C PRO A 121 9.69 -5.93 -19.62
N GLN A 122 10.58 -5.96 -18.64
CA GLN A 122 10.90 -7.12 -17.82
C GLN A 122 9.99 -7.30 -16.59
N ARG A 123 9.00 -6.41 -16.39
CA ARG A 123 8.19 -6.36 -15.16
C ARG A 123 7.45 -7.67 -14.91
N VAL A 124 6.63 -8.09 -15.88
CA VAL A 124 5.76 -9.27 -15.72
C VAL A 124 6.59 -10.52 -15.48
N ARG A 125 7.66 -10.74 -16.25
CA ARG A 125 8.52 -11.92 -16.12
C ARG A 125 9.17 -12.01 -14.74
N LEU A 126 9.85 -10.94 -14.28
CA LEU A 126 10.57 -10.96 -13.01
C LEU A 126 9.63 -11.07 -11.80
N GLN A 127 8.48 -10.39 -11.83
CA GLN A 127 7.50 -10.48 -10.74
C GLN A 127 6.78 -11.83 -10.73
N HIS A 128 6.51 -12.43 -11.91
CA HIS A 128 5.95 -13.77 -12.01
C HIS A 128 6.91 -14.83 -11.43
N GLU A 129 8.21 -14.79 -11.77
CA GLU A 129 9.24 -15.67 -11.20
C GLU A 129 9.33 -15.55 -9.66
N ALA A 130 9.17 -14.35 -9.12
CA ALA A 130 9.10 -14.14 -7.68
C ALA A 130 7.80 -14.69 -7.06
N ALA A 131 6.64 -14.47 -7.71
CA ALA A 131 5.35 -14.95 -7.23
C ALA A 131 5.28 -16.49 -7.17
N LEU A 132 5.89 -17.19 -8.14
CA LEU A 132 5.96 -18.66 -8.13
C LEU A 132 6.72 -19.20 -6.91
N ARG A 133 7.75 -18.48 -6.44
CA ARG A 133 8.51 -18.84 -5.22
C ARG A 133 7.81 -18.43 -3.93
N HIS A 134 6.90 -17.47 -4.02
CA HIS A 134 6.22 -16.86 -2.88
C HIS A 134 4.70 -16.76 -3.11
N PRO A 135 3.98 -17.91 -3.20
CA PRO A 135 2.60 -17.95 -3.68
C PRO A 135 1.58 -17.24 -2.76
N LYS A 136 1.96 -16.93 -1.52
CA LYS A 136 1.15 -16.20 -0.53
C LYS A 136 1.62 -14.77 -0.30
N SER A 137 2.39 -14.21 -1.23
CA SER A 137 2.97 -12.88 -1.09
C SER A 137 2.42 -11.90 -2.11
N ILE A 138 2.40 -10.63 -1.70
CA ILE A 138 2.37 -9.52 -2.65
C ILE A 138 3.82 -9.27 -3.08
N ILE A 139 4.04 -9.26 -4.39
CA ILE A 139 5.32 -8.94 -5.00
C ILE A 139 5.27 -7.50 -5.52
N GLY A 140 6.09 -6.61 -4.97
CA GLY A 140 6.32 -5.28 -5.50
C GLY A 140 7.58 -5.19 -6.34
N CYS A 141 7.93 -3.97 -6.75
CA CYS A 141 9.20 -3.65 -7.39
C CYS A 141 9.66 -2.24 -6.98
N GLN A 142 10.90 -1.87 -7.31
CA GLN A 142 11.30 -0.47 -7.20
C GLN A 142 10.64 0.35 -8.31
N VAL A 143 10.55 1.66 -8.08
CA VAL A 143 9.94 2.59 -9.05
C VAL A 143 10.86 3.75 -9.38
N THR A 144 10.71 4.30 -10.58
CA THR A 144 11.19 5.65 -10.92
C THR A 144 10.01 6.62 -10.94
N ARG A 145 10.27 7.92 -10.82
CA ARG A 145 9.23 8.96 -10.80
C ARG A 145 9.26 9.79 -12.07
N GLU A 146 8.08 10.15 -12.55
CA GLU A 146 7.89 11.21 -13.53
C GLU A 146 6.94 12.29 -12.99
N PRO A 147 7.37 13.57 -12.90
CA PRO A 147 8.73 14.07 -13.13
C PRO A 147 9.78 13.49 -12.17
N PRO A 148 11.06 13.43 -12.58
CA PRO A 148 12.16 13.07 -11.68
C PRO A 148 12.15 13.97 -10.45
N ASN A 149 12.33 13.38 -9.26
CA ASN A 149 12.30 14.02 -7.93
C ASN A 149 10.90 14.27 -7.31
N SER A 150 9.83 13.87 -7.99
CA SER A 150 8.50 13.89 -7.35
C SER A 150 8.48 12.97 -6.13
N THR A 151 8.18 13.52 -4.94
CA THR A 151 8.18 12.78 -3.66
C THR A 151 9.51 12.04 -3.37
N GLU A 152 10.65 12.70 -3.61
CA GLU A 152 11.99 12.08 -3.56
C GLU A 152 12.26 11.25 -2.28
N ARG A 153 11.98 11.82 -1.08
CA ARG A 153 12.19 11.10 0.19
C ARG A 153 11.39 9.80 0.26
N TYR A 154 10.14 9.83 -0.20
CA TYR A 154 9.28 8.66 -0.20
C TYR A 154 9.78 7.60 -1.19
N THR A 155 10.16 8.04 -2.39
CA THR A 155 10.70 7.15 -3.44
C THR A 155 12.01 6.49 -2.98
N ARG A 156 12.89 7.24 -2.32
CA ARG A 156 14.11 6.70 -1.72
C ARG A 156 13.79 5.64 -0.68
N TRP A 157 12.87 5.96 0.24
CA TRP A 157 12.45 5.04 1.30
C TRP A 157 11.95 3.71 0.73
N ILE A 158 10.92 3.71 -0.13
CA ILE A 158 10.35 2.47 -0.68
C ILE A 158 11.34 1.65 -1.50
N ASN A 159 12.30 2.29 -2.19
CA ASN A 159 13.27 1.59 -3.02
C ASN A 159 14.44 1.01 -2.18
N GLN A 160 14.70 1.54 -0.99
CA GLN A 160 15.87 1.19 -0.17
C GLN A 160 15.57 0.33 1.06
N LEU A 161 14.30 0.08 1.40
CA LEU A 161 13.96 -0.85 2.49
C LEU A 161 14.65 -2.20 2.28
N ALA A 162 15.31 -2.73 3.31
CA ALA A 162 15.80 -4.11 3.28
C ALA A 162 14.60 -5.10 3.26
N PRO A 163 14.80 -6.37 2.83
CA PRO A 163 13.71 -7.34 2.72
C PRO A 163 12.90 -7.54 4.02
N ASP A 164 13.57 -7.57 5.18
CA ASP A 164 12.93 -7.65 6.49
C ASP A 164 12.17 -6.37 6.85
N GLN A 165 12.67 -5.22 6.41
CA GLN A 165 12.04 -3.92 6.65
C GLN A 165 10.72 -3.73 5.90
N LEU A 166 10.46 -4.52 4.86
CA LEU A 166 9.15 -4.54 4.19
C LEU A 166 8.02 -4.93 5.15
N LEU A 167 8.30 -5.70 6.21
CA LEU A 167 7.29 -6.08 7.20
C LEU A 167 7.35 -5.22 8.46
N THR A 168 8.53 -4.74 8.88
CA THR A 168 8.65 -3.95 10.11
C THR A 168 8.25 -2.49 9.93
N GLN A 169 8.32 -1.94 8.70
CA GLN A 169 8.02 -0.52 8.43
C GLN A 169 6.61 -0.25 7.86
N VAL A 170 5.73 -1.25 7.93
CA VAL A 170 4.31 -1.14 7.51
C VAL A 170 3.51 -0.11 8.31
N PHE A 171 4.04 0.33 9.47
CA PHE A 171 3.40 1.30 10.33
C PHE A 171 3.78 2.76 10.02
N THR A 172 4.56 3.04 8.99
CA THR A 172 4.99 4.41 8.61
C THR A 172 3.92 5.15 7.79
N SER A 173 4.00 6.50 7.69
CA SER A 173 2.99 7.34 7.01
C SER A 173 2.90 7.18 5.50
N ASN A 174 3.72 6.30 4.96
CA ASN A 174 4.07 6.24 3.56
C ASN A 174 3.33 5.10 2.83
N GLY A 175 2.25 4.56 3.42
CA GLY A 175 1.42 3.51 2.83
C GLY A 175 2.06 2.11 2.92
N PRO A 176 1.58 1.15 2.13
CA PRO A 176 2.21 -0.16 2.00
C PRO A 176 3.70 -0.03 1.63
N THR A 177 4.53 -0.90 2.18
CA THR A 177 6.00 -0.92 1.95
C THR A 177 6.39 -1.35 0.54
N VAL A 178 5.46 -1.95 -0.19
CA VAL A 178 5.47 -2.09 -1.65
C VAL A 178 4.26 -1.34 -2.19
N ILE A 179 4.46 -0.40 -3.09
CA ILE A 179 3.40 0.56 -3.45
C ILE A 179 2.47 -0.01 -4.53
N MET A 180 1.17 0.26 -4.47
CA MET A 180 0.32 0.15 -5.66
C MET A 180 0.78 1.20 -6.69
N PRO A 181 0.80 0.91 -8.02
CA PRO A 181 0.35 -0.31 -8.67
C PRO A 181 1.45 -1.34 -8.92
N THR A 182 2.57 -1.33 -8.19
CA THR A 182 3.65 -2.33 -8.42
C THR A 182 3.25 -3.77 -8.13
N TRP A 183 2.10 -3.99 -7.51
CA TRP A 183 1.69 -5.29 -6.98
C TRP A 183 1.51 -6.35 -8.07
N PHE A 184 2.05 -7.52 -7.77
CA PHE A 184 1.85 -8.76 -8.48
C PHE A 184 1.56 -9.87 -7.46
N CYS A 185 0.53 -10.69 -7.66
CA CYS A 185 0.19 -11.77 -6.72
C CYS A 185 -0.56 -12.92 -7.39
N SER A 186 -0.63 -14.06 -6.70
CA SER A 186 -1.49 -15.18 -7.13
C SER A 186 -2.96 -14.78 -7.02
N ARG A 187 -3.79 -15.11 -8.04
CA ARG A 187 -5.25 -14.94 -7.97
C ARG A 187 -5.85 -15.72 -6.80
N ALA A 188 -5.36 -16.94 -6.56
CA ALA A 188 -5.86 -17.77 -5.47
C ALA A 188 -5.61 -17.11 -4.11
N TRP A 189 -4.45 -16.48 -3.95
CA TRP A 189 -4.13 -15.71 -2.75
C TRP A 189 -4.96 -14.43 -2.63
N PHE A 190 -5.11 -13.67 -3.72
CA PHE A 190 -6.01 -12.51 -3.77
C PHE A 190 -7.44 -12.88 -3.33
N ALA A 191 -8.00 -13.98 -3.87
CA ALA A 191 -9.31 -14.47 -3.49
C ALA A 191 -9.40 -14.92 -2.02
N HIS A 192 -8.30 -15.45 -1.47
CA HIS A 192 -8.20 -15.77 -0.05
C HIS A 192 -8.20 -14.52 0.85
N VAL A 193 -7.52 -13.45 0.44
CA VAL A 193 -7.50 -12.17 1.16
C VAL A 193 -8.86 -11.50 1.11
N GLY A 194 -9.49 -11.45 -0.07
CA GLY A 194 -10.78 -10.80 -0.31
C GLY A 194 -10.66 -9.63 -1.29
N PRO A 195 -11.77 -9.03 -1.72
CA PRO A 195 -11.75 -7.90 -2.66
C PRO A 195 -11.18 -6.63 -2.01
N PHE A 196 -10.81 -5.65 -2.83
CA PHE A 196 -10.56 -4.29 -2.35
C PHE A 196 -11.84 -3.67 -1.79
N ASP A 197 -11.70 -2.73 -0.85
CA ASP A 197 -12.83 -1.94 -0.36
C ASP A 197 -13.41 -1.07 -1.48
N GLU A 198 -14.74 -1.07 -1.63
CA GLU A 198 -15.46 -0.36 -2.70
C GLU A 198 -16.17 0.91 -2.20
N GLY A 199 -15.81 1.44 -1.03
CA GLY A 199 -16.42 2.63 -0.44
C GLY A 199 -16.19 3.93 -1.23
N GLY A 200 -15.38 3.89 -2.29
CA GLY A 200 -15.22 4.96 -3.28
C GLY A 200 -14.14 5.98 -2.91
N ARG A 201 -14.34 7.23 -3.35
CA ARG A 201 -13.33 8.30 -3.22
C ARG A 201 -12.96 8.57 -1.77
N GLY A 202 -11.66 8.61 -1.47
CA GLY A 202 -11.12 8.86 -0.14
C GLY A 202 -10.91 7.61 0.73
N VAL A 203 -11.31 6.44 0.24
CA VAL A 203 -10.94 5.15 0.84
C VAL A 203 -9.54 4.75 0.37
N PRO A 204 -8.62 4.38 1.29
CA PRO A 204 -7.32 3.82 0.94
C PRO A 204 -7.43 2.31 0.69
N GLU A 205 -8.03 1.92 -0.43
CA GLU A 205 -8.42 0.52 -0.68
C GLU A 205 -7.21 -0.43 -0.68
N ASP A 206 -6.06 0.06 -1.17
CA ASP A 206 -4.81 -0.67 -1.23
C ASP A 206 -4.23 -0.91 0.17
N LEU A 207 -4.21 0.09 1.04
CA LEU A 207 -3.76 -0.06 2.42
C LEU A 207 -4.65 -1.03 3.21
N LEU A 208 -5.97 -0.96 3.02
CA LEU A 208 -6.91 -1.86 3.69
C LEU A 208 -6.69 -3.31 3.26
N PHE A 209 -6.57 -3.55 1.95
CA PHE A 209 -6.21 -4.87 1.42
C PHE A 209 -4.86 -5.34 1.96
N PHE A 210 -3.84 -4.47 1.98
CA PHE A 210 -2.50 -4.80 2.44
C PHE A 210 -2.50 -5.25 3.91
N TYR A 211 -3.25 -4.57 4.78
CA TYR A 211 -3.38 -5.00 6.17
C TYR A 211 -4.13 -6.33 6.31
N GLU A 212 -5.19 -6.55 5.55
CA GLU A 212 -5.90 -7.83 5.57
C GLU A 212 -5.03 -8.98 5.06
N HIS A 213 -4.24 -8.72 4.02
CA HIS A 213 -3.21 -9.63 3.51
C HIS A 213 -2.22 -10.04 4.62
N LEU A 214 -1.71 -9.08 5.38
CA LEU A 214 -0.81 -9.34 6.50
C LEU A 214 -1.50 -10.09 7.65
N ARG A 215 -2.76 -9.74 7.99
CA ARG A 215 -3.55 -10.45 9.01
C ARG A 215 -3.73 -11.93 8.69
N LYS A 216 -3.83 -12.27 7.39
CA LYS A 216 -3.93 -13.65 6.90
C LYS A 216 -2.59 -14.36 6.78
N GLY A 217 -1.49 -13.75 7.24
CA GLY A 217 -0.15 -14.33 7.19
C GLY A 217 0.51 -14.24 5.81
N GLY A 218 0.08 -13.29 4.99
CA GLY A 218 0.67 -13.03 3.68
C GLY A 218 2.05 -12.41 3.77
N GLY A 219 2.95 -12.80 2.87
CA GLY A 219 4.30 -12.24 2.79
C GLY A 219 4.38 -10.98 1.92
N VAL A 220 5.47 -10.25 2.03
CA VAL A 220 5.77 -9.09 1.17
C VAL A 220 7.16 -9.27 0.61
N VAL A 221 7.28 -9.21 -0.71
CA VAL A 221 8.56 -9.37 -1.42
C VAL A 221 8.69 -8.23 -2.42
N ARG A 222 9.91 -7.73 -2.63
CA ARG A 222 10.20 -6.73 -3.66
C ARG A 222 11.22 -7.31 -4.64
N VAL A 223 10.96 -7.15 -5.93
CA VAL A 223 12.02 -7.29 -6.93
C VAL A 223 12.84 -6.00 -6.92
N ASP A 224 14.11 -6.09 -6.53
CA ASP A 224 15.04 -4.96 -6.39
C ASP A 224 15.55 -4.45 -7.76
N GLN A 225 14.60 -4.14 -8.64
CA GLN A 225 14.82 -3.47 -9.92
C GLN A 225 13.70 -2.45 -10.13
N SER A 226 14.01 -1.34 -10.79
CA SER A 226 13.01 -0.36 -11.21
C SER A 226 12.20 -0.94 -12.37
N LEU A 227 10.98 -1.40 -12.07
CA LEU A 227 10.11 -2.08 -13.07
C LEU A 227 8.84 -1.30 -13.41
N LEU A 228 8.66 -0.12 -12.80
CA LEU A 228 7.53 0.77 -13.04
C LEU A 228 8.02 2.22 -13.03
N LEU A 229 7.63 2.97 -14.05
CA LEU A 229 7.64 4.43 -14.01
C LEU A 229 6.31 4.87 -13.39
N TYR A 230 6.40 5.42 -12.18
CA TYR A 230 5.28 5.95 -11.44
C TYR A 230 5.11 7.44 -11.73
N ARG A 231 3.99 7.82 -12.33
CA ARG A 231 3.70 9.21 -12.67
C ARG A 231 3.09 9.95 -11.50
N TYR A 232 3.56 11.15 -11.26
CA TYR A 232 3.03 12.05 -10.24
C TYR A 232 2.33 13.21 -10.92
N HIS A 233 1.05 13.39 -10.61
CA HIS A 233 0.27 14.54 -11.07
C HIS A 233 -0.79 14.94 -10.04
N PRO A 234 -1.25 16.21 -10.04
CA PRO A 234 -2.20 16.71 -9.04
C PRO A 234 -3.58 16.02 -9.04
N GLY A 235 -3.91 15.32 -10.13
CA GLY A 235 -5.17 14.58 -10.29
C GLY A 235 -5.15 13.16 -9.72
N ALA A 236 -4.02 12.69 -9.19
CA ALA A 236 -3.89 11.32 -8.71
C ALA A 236 -4.87 11.00 -7.57
N ALA A 237 -5.44 9.79 -7.60
CA ALA A 237 -6.47 9.35 -6.65
C ALA A 237 -6.00 9.41 -5.18
N THR A 238 -4.70 9.20 -4.95
CA THR A 238 -4.04 9.28 -3.63
C THR A 238 -4.30 10.60 -2.91
N HIS A 239 -4.44 11.72 -3.63
CA HIS A 239 -4.72 13.02 -3.04
C HIS A 239 -6.13 13.14 -2.44
N SER A 240 -7.03 12.20 -2.73
CA SER A 240 -8.38 12.17 -2.14
C SER A 240 -8.43 11.56 -0.74
N VAL A 241 -7.40 10.81 -0.33
CA VAL A 241 -7.36 10.15 0.98
C VAL A 241 -6.83 11.10 2.04
N LEU A 242 -7.57 11.25 3.13
CA LEU A 242 -7.17 12.13 4.24
C LEU A 242 -6.07 11.49 5.08
N GLU A 243 -5.10 12.30 5.52
CA GLU A 243 -4.04 11.87 6.43
C GLU A 243 -4.60 11.30 7.74
N THR A 244 -5.73 11.83 8.23
CA THR A 244 -6.41 11.34 9.42
C THR A 244 -6.99 9.94 9.23
N THR A 245 -7.44 9.60 8.02
CA THR A 245 -7.93 8.26 7.67
C THR A 245 -6.77 7.27 7.70
N ILE A 246 -5.65 7.58 7.03
CA ILE A 246 -4.43 6.76 7.06
C ILE A 246 -3.92 6.59 8.49
N TRP A 247 -3.90 7.67 9.27
CA TRP A 247 -3.49 7.65 10.68
C TRP A 247 -4.33 6.69 11.51
N ALA A 248 -5.67 6.74 11.39
CA ALA A 248 -6.56 5.87 12.14
C ALA A 248 -6.30 4.38 11.84
N HIS A 249 -6.16 4.02 10.56
CA HIS A 249 -5.86 2.64 10.17
C HIS A 249 -4.48 2.17 10.67
N ARG A 250 -3.46 3.03 10.59
CA ARG A 250 -2.12 2.72 11.11
C ARG A 250 -2.11 2.50 12.62
N VAL A 251 -2.80 3.35 13.39
CA VAL A 251 -2.89 3.18 14.86
C VAL A 251 -3.60 1.88 15.18
N CYS A 252 -4.73 1.61 14.54
CA CYS A 252 -5.47 0.36 14.72
C CYS A 252 -4.59 -0.86 14.43
N PHE A 253 -3.91 -0.86 13.28
CA PHE A 253 -3.03 -1.96 12.89
C PHE A 253 -1.83 -2.14 13.83
N LEU A 254 -1.26 -1.04 14.35
CA LEU A 254 -0.21 -1.09 15.39
C LEU A 254 -0.72 -1.76 16.67
N GLU A 255 -1.92 -1.38 17.14
CA GLU A 255 -2.55 -1.97 18.33
C GLU A 255 -2.90 -3.44 18.17
N GLU A 256 -3.23 -3.88 16.94
CA GLU A 256 -3.53 -5.26 16.63
C GLU A 256 -2.27 -6.14 16.51
N GLN A 257 -1.25 -5.66 15.78
CA GLN A 257 -0.14 -6.50 15.34
C GLN A 257 1.09 -6.41 16.24
N ALA A 258 1.42 -5.21 16.72
CA ALA A 258 2.67 -4.99 17.45
C ALA A 258 2.46 -4.98 18.95
N LEU A 259 1.56 -4.10 19.42
CA LEU A 259 1.46 -3.81 20.85
C LEU A 259 1.07 -5.01 21.72
N PRO A 260 0.27 -6.01 21.30
CA PRO A 260 -0.10 -7.13 22.17
C PRO A 260 1.11 -7.94 22.67
N HIS A 261 2.19 -7.99 21.87
CA HIS A 261 3.40 -8.74 22.17
C HIS A 261 4.32 -8.08 23.21
N TRP A 262 4.08 -6.82 23.54
CA TRP A 262 4.93 -6.06 24.46
C TRP A 262 4.22 -5.85 25.79
N ALA A 263 4.85 -6.15 26.93
CA ALA A 263 4.22 -5.86 28.22
C ALA A 263 4.06 -4.35 28.44
N THR A 264 5.11 -3.59 28.13
CA THR A 264 5.16 -2.14 28.10
C THR A 264 6.03 -1.67 26.93
N PHE A 265 5.93 -0.40 26.55
CA PHE A 265 6.77 0.19 25.51
C PHE A 265 7.01 1.69 25.77
N THR A 266 8.03 2.24 25.11
CA THR A 266 8.36 3.68 25.15
C THR A 266 7.97 4.35 23.84
N ILE A 267 7.36 5.54 23.89
CA ILE A 267 7.15 6.38 22.70
C ILE A 267 8.34 7.32 22.53
N TRP A 268 9.12 7.15 21.45
CA TRP A 268 10.21 8.06 21.12
C TRP A 268 9.69 9.22 20.29
N ASN A 269 9.33 10.30 20.98
CA ASN A 269 8.99 11.66 20.53
C ASN A 269 8.10 12.27 21.64
N ALA A 270 8.65 13.07 22.55
CA ALA A 270 7.85 13.72 23.58
C ALA A 270 7.12 14.99 23.07
N GLY A 271 7.03 15.17 21.75
CA GLY A 271 6.45 16.31 21.05
C GLY A 271 5.08 16.00 20.44
N ARG A 272 4.74 16.70 19.36
CA ARG A 272 3.41 16.65 18.73
C ARG A 272 3.03 15.24 18.26
N GLN A 273 3.93 14.55 17.56
CA GLN A 273 3.61 13.26 16.93
C GLN A 273 3.47 12.13 17.95
N GLY A 274 4.41 11.99 18.90
CA GLY A 274 4.29 10.95 19.91
C GLY A 274 3.10 11.17 20.85
N ARG A 275 2.81 12.42 21.23
CA ARG A 275 1.60 12.74 22.01
C ARG A 275 0.32 12.47 21.22
N ARG A 276 0.31 12.74 19.91
CA ARG A 276 -0.83 12.38 19.04
C ARG A 276 -1.04 10.87 19.04
N LEU A 277 0.02 10.06 18.89
CA LEU A 277 -0.07 8.60 18.97
C LEU A 277 -0.69 8.18 20.31
N TYR A 278 -0.12 8.62 21.43
CA TYR A 278 -0.63 8.28 22.76
C TYR A 278 -2.14 8.55 22.90
N ARG A 279 -2.61 9.71 22.43
CA ARG A 279 -4.03 10.09 22.48
C ARG A 279 -4.92 9.26 21.56
N SER A 280 -4.36 8.72 20.47
CA SER A 280 -5.08 7.87 19.53
C SER A 280 -5.17 6.40 19.96
N LEU A 281 -4.33 5.96 20.90
CA LEU A 281 -4.36 4.59 21.42
C LEU A 281 -5.61 4.34 22.27
N THR A 282 -6.07 3.08 22.29
CA THR A 282 -7.05 2.63 23.28
C THR A 282 -6.53 2.78 24.71
N THR A 283 -7.45 2.85 25.69
CA THR A 283 -7.07 2.90 27.12
C THR A 283 -6.19 1.72 27.54
N GLY A 284 -6.43 0.53 26.98
CA GLY A 284 -5.59 -0.65 27.23
C GLY A 284 -4.15 -0.43 26.79
N SER A 285 -3.94 0.03 25.56
CA SER A 285 -2.61 0.32 25.02
C SER A 285 -1.93 1.53 25.68
N GLN A 286 -2.69 2.57 26.06
CA GLN A 286 -2.15 3.72 26.79
C GLN A 286 -1.48 3.30 28.12
N ARG A 287 -2.07 2.34 28.85
CA ARG A 287 -1.50 1.82 30.11
C ARG A 287 -0.18 1.08 29.92
N LYS A 288 0.12 0.63 28.70
CA LYS A 288 1.38 -0.04 28.36
C LYS A 288 2.50 0.96 28.06
N VAL A 289 2.19 2.25 27.90
CA VAL A 289 3.20 3.29 27.64
C VAL A 289 3.95 3.59 28.94
N ALA A 290 5.18 3.08 29.05
CA ALA A 290 6.01 3.24 30.23
C ALA A 290 6.61 4.65 30.33
N ALA A 291 7.00 5.24 29.19
CA ALA A 291 7.60 6.56 29.12
C ALA A 291 7.45 7.17 27.72
N PHE A 292 7.60 8.48 27.65
CA PHE A 292 8.10 9.15 26.46
C PHE A 292 9.61 9.30 26.57
N CYS A 293 10.30 9.31 25.43
CA CYS A 293 11.68 9.77 25.38
C CYS A 293 11.93 10.79 24.27
N ASP A 294 12.96 11.61 24.47
CA ASP A 294 13.37 12.66 23.54
C ASP A 294 14.88 12.99 23.71
N VAL A 295 15.38 13.84 22.82
CA VAL A 295 16.74 14.44 22.92
C VAL A 295 16.67 15.89 23.39
N ASP A 296 15.49 16.51 23.32
CA ASP A 296 15.26 17.90 23.71
C ASP A 296 15.26 18.07 25.25
N GLU A 297 16.29 18.73 25.77
CA GLU A 297 16.49 18.97 27.20
C GLU A 297 15.32 19.72 27.86
N ASN A 298 14.63 20.61 27.13
CA ASN A 298 13.50 21.34 27.71
C ASN A 298 12.32 20.41 27.96
N LYS A 299 12.08 19.46 27.05
CA LYS A 299 11.04 18.44 27.23
C LYS A 299 11.40 17.48 28.36
N ILE A 300 12.66 17.08 28.45
CA ILE A 300 13.16 16.19 29.49
C ILE A 300 13.07 16.86 30.87
N ARG A 301 13.45 18.14 30.98
CA ARG A 301 13.39 18.91 32.24
C ARG A 301 11.96 19.06 32.78
N LYS A 302 10.94 19.06 31.91
CA LYS A 302 9.53 19.03 32.33
C LYS A 302 9.19 17.74 33.10
N GLY A 303 9.93 16.66 32.90
CA GLY A 303 9.87 15.40 33.66
C GLY A 303 8.70 14.48 33.32
N PHE A 304 7.56 15.00 32.88
CA PHE A 304 6.39 14.19 32.52
C PHE A 304 5.48 14.87 31.48
N TYR A 305 4.73 14.04 30.76
CA TYR A 305 3.58 14.41 29.96
C TYR A 305 2.30 14.11 30.76
N CYS A 306 1.42 15.12 30.90
CA CYS A 306 0.09 14.94 31.48
C CYS A 306 -0.95 14.88 30.36
N TYR A 307 -1.81 13.85 30.35
CA TYR A 307 -2.91 13.80 29.40
C TYR A 307 -4.15 14.49 29.96
N GLU A 308 -4.24 15.80 29.72
CA GLU A 308 -5.29 16.66 30.28
C GLU A 308 -6.71 16.28 29.85
N ASP A 309 -6.91 15.72 28.66
CA ASP A 309 -8.25 15.34 28.18
C ASP A 309 -8.69 13.95 28.68
N SER A 310 -7.84 13.23 29.43
CA SER A 310 -8.17 11.91 29.96
C SER A 310 -9.34 11.99 30.95
N GLN A 311 -10.25 11.01 30.88
CA GLN A 311 -11.31 10.87 31.87
C GLN A 311 -10.83 10.22 33.18
N GLU A 312 -9.65 9.60 33.20
CA GLU A 312 -9.07 8.98 34.40
C GLU A 312 -8.74 10.02 35.50
N ARG A 313 -8.82 9.58 36.76
CA ARG A 313 -8.49 10.37 37.97
C ARG A 313 -7.65 9.52 38.93
N PRO A 314 -6.41 9.93 39.29
CA PRO A 314 -5.70 11.11 38.80
C PRO A 314 -5.42 11.06 37.29
N LYS A 315 -5.19 12.23 36.68
CA LYS A 315 -4.85 12.31 35.25
C LYS A 315 -3.58 11.49 34.96
N PRO A 316 -3.50 10.75 33.84
CA PRO A 316 -2.30 10.00 33.49
C PRO A 316 -1.09 10.92 33.37
N ARG A 317 -0.01 10.56 34.05
CA ARG A 317 1.28 11.25 34.03
C ARG A 317 2.35 10.27 33.59
N ILE A 318 2.88 10.48 32.40
CA ILE A 318 3.83 9.58 31.75
C ILE A 318 5.21 10.25 31.82
N PRO A 319 6.25 9.59 32.38
CA PRO A 319 7.59 10.15 32.45
C PRO A 319 8.13 10.56 31.07
N VAL A 320 8.90 11.65 31.02
CA VAL A 320 9.67 12.06 29.84
C VAL A 320 11.15 11.89 30.17
N LEU A 321 11.79 10.94 29.50
CA LEU A 321 13.17 10.56 29.76
C LEU A 321 14.09 11.02 28.62
N HIS A 322 15.37 11.18 28.92
CA HIS A 322 16.38 11.21 27.86
C HIS A 322 16.41 9.84 27.16
N PHE A 323 16.57 9.79 25.83
CA PHE A 323 16.51 8.54 25.07
C PHE A 323 17.43 7.42 25.58
N ARG A 324 18.65 7.77 26.04
CA ARG A 324 19.60 6.81 26.64
C ARG A 324 19.14 6.18 27.97
N ALA A 325 18.21 6.82 28.66
CA ALA A 325 17.66 6.31 29.92
C ALA A 325 16.35 5.53 29.72
N ALA A 326 15.78 5.58 28.52
CA ALA A 326 14.55 4.88 28.19
C ALA A 326 14.81 3.42 27.82
N ARG A 327 13.78 2.58 27.92
CA ARG A 327 13.90 1.13 27.68
C ARG A 327 13.09 0.69 26.45
N PRO A 328 13.61 -0.24 25.63
CA PRO A 328 12.83 -0.87 24.58
C PRO A 328 11.70 -1.73 25.17
N PRO A 329 10.69 -2.10 24.38
CA PRO A 329 10.55 -1.76 22.96
C PRO A 329 10.12 -0.30 22.71
N PHE A 330 10.51 0.27 21.57
CA PHE A 330 10.19 1.64 21.20
C PHE A 330 9.17 1.72 20.05
N VAL A 331 8.18 2.60 20.19
CA VAL A 331 7.43 3.12 19.04
C VAL A 331 8.02 4.49 18.69
N ILE A 332 8.67 4.56 17.53
CA ILE A 332 9.44 5.73 17.11
C ILE A 332 8.57 6.65 16.27
N CYS A 333 8.22 7.82 16.82
CA CYS A 333 7.44 8.85 16.13
C CYS A 333 8.33 10.01 15.64
N VAL A 334 9.57 9.71 15.27
CA VAL A 334 10.53 10.64 14.66
C VAL A 334 10.71 10.21 13.20
N LYS A 335 10.60 11.17 12.28
CA LYS A 335 10.78 10.91 10.85
C LYS A 335 12.26 10.69 10.53
N LEU A 336 12.52 9.66 9.73
CA LEU A 336 13.82 9.40 9.14
C LEU A 336 14.23 10.54 8.19
N ASP A 337 15.54 10.74 8.06
CA ASP A 337 16.21 11.67 7.14
C ASP A 337 15.90 13.17 7.37
N LEU A 338 15.28 13.54 8.49
CA LEU A 338 14.93 14.95 8.77
C LEU A 338 15.89 15.66 9.72
N THR A 339 16.85 14.94 10.30
CA THR A 339 17.78 15.50 11.31
C THR A 339 19.23 15.50 10.86
N GLY A 340 19.49 15.31 9.55
CA GLY A 340 20.84 15.21 9.02
C GLY A 340 21.63 14.02 9.56
N GLY A 341 20.96 12.92 9.92
CA GLY A 341 21.57 11.70 10.46
C GLY A 341 21.62 11.60 11.99
N VAL A 342 21.34 12.70 12.71
CA VAL A 342 21.48 12.72 14.19
C VAL A 342 20.53 11.73 14.88
N PHE A 343 19.29 11.64 14.43
CA PHE A 343 18.33 10.67 14.98
C PHE A 343 18.79 9.23 14.71
N GLU A 344 19.23 8.96 13.48
CA GLU A 344 19.72 7.66 13.04
C GLU A 344 20.97 7.24 13.84
N ASP A 345 21.89 8.16 14.10
CA ASP A 345 23.06 7.92 14.96
C ASP A 345 22.68 7.61 16.41
N ASN A 346 21.71 8.36 16.96
CA ASN A 346 21.20 8.10 18.29
C ASN A 346 20.54 6.71 18.38
N LEU A 347 19.74 6.33 17.39
CA LEU A 347 19.12 5.00 17.33
C LEU A 347 20.19 3.90 17.21
N ARG A 348 21.17 4.06 16.32
CA ARG A 348 22.32 3.14 16.18
C ARG A 348 23.09 2.97 17.48
N SER A 349 23.30 4.05 18.24
CA SER A 349 24.05 4.01 19.51
C SER A 349 23.42 3.11 20.58
N LEU A 350 22.13 2.78 20.47
CA LEU A 350 21.43 1.90 21.40
C LEU A 350 21.59 0.41 21.06
N ASN A 351 22.17 0.06 19.89
CA ASN A 351 22.36 -1.32 19.42
C ASN A 351 21.07 -2.18 19.47
N LEU A 352 19.96 -1.62 19.01
CA LEU A 352 18.65 -2.25 19.03
C LEU A 352 18.33 -2.94 17.69
N GLN A 353 17.49 -3.96 17.74
CA GLN A 353 17.02 -4.68 16.55
C GLN A 353 15.62 -4.18 16.11
N GLU A 354 15.48 -3.75 14.86
CA GLU A 354 14.17 -3.37 14.28
C GLU A 354 13.20 -4.57 14.29
N GLY A 355 11.91 -4.31 14.50
CA GLY A 355 10.87 -5.35 14.58
C GLY A 355 10.80 -6.07 15.92
N ARG A 356 11.89 -6.09 16.69
CA ARG A 356 11.95 -6.65 18.05
C ARG A 356 11.95 -5.59 19.12
N ASP A 357 12.93 -4.70 19.05
CA ASP A 357 13.20 -3.67 20.07
C ASP A 357 12.63 -2.31 19.68
N PHE A 358 12.29 -2.09 18.41
CA PHE A 358 11.60 -0.87 17.98
C PHE A 358 10.83 -1.04 16.67
N LEU A 359 9.86 -0.14 16.46
CA LEU A 359 9.12 0.02 15.22
C LEU A 359 9.04 1.51 14.85
N HIS A 360 9.04 1.80 13.56
CA HIS A 360 8.84 3.16 13.04
C HIS A 360 7.35 3.47 12.88
N PHE A 361 6.89 4.54 13.54
CA PHE A 361 5.55 5.11 13.44
C PHE A 361 5.66 6.62 13.15
N SER A 362 6.26 6.97 12.01
CA SER A 362 6.54 8.36 11.62
C SER A 362 5.68 8.88 10.49
#